data_AF-A0A485KKZ2-F1
#
_entry.id   AF-A0A485KKZ2-F1
#
_cell.length_a   1.000
_cell.length_b   1.000
_cell.length_c   1.000
_cell.angle_alpha   90.00
_cell.angle_beta   90.00
_cell.angle_gamma   90.00
#
_symmetry.space_group_name_H-M   'P 1'
#
loop_
_entity.id
_entity.type
_entity.pdbx_description
1 polymer ?
#
loop_
_entity_poly.entity_id
_entity_poly.type
_entity_poly.pdbx_seq_one_letter_code
_entity_poly.pdbx_strand_id
1 'polypeptide(L)'
;MALTAGAICTCALAVGFLVWCAYRARVRAARIQPRRSSHGKPTSPKMLAATSMEKPPANVRVKYTTDTLQVAGSYVVYTIELTWAGGVHKVIERRYSEFDHLVAQVKKQMKALKTSNISLPPLPRKSILLNFDDSFLEGRRRGLEGFMGFVARHPVISEFVCVREFCGL
;
A
#
# COMPACT_ATOMS: atom_id res chain seq x y z
N MET A 1 -11.53 55.93 9.07
CA MET A 1 -12.38 54.74 8.94
C MET A 1 -11.74 53.78 7.94
N ALA A 2 -10.72 53.03 8.31
CA ALA A 2 -10.07 52.07 7.42
C ALA A 2 -9.37 50.99 8.25
N LEU A 3 -10.11 49.97 8.70
CA LEU A 3 -9.54 48.84 9.45
C LEU A 3 -10.58 47.68 9.51
N THR A 4 -10.95 47.06 8.39
CA THR A 4 -11.77 45.81 8.44
C THR A 4 -11.50 44.78 7.33
N ALA A 5 -10.52 44.97 6.44
CA ALA A 5 -10.31 44.01 5.32
C ALA A 5 -9.27 42.90 5.58
N GLY A 6 -8.38 43.06 6.58
CA GLY A 6 -7.24 42.14 6.78
C GLY A 6 -7.48 40.94 7.71
N ALA A 7 -8.47 41.01 8.61
CA ALA A 7 -8.65 40.01 9.67
C ALA A 7 -9.54 38.82 9.26
N ILE A 8 -10.32 38.94 8.18
CA ILE A 8 -11.29 37.92 7.78
C ILE A 8 -10.62 36.76 7.01
N CYS A 9 -9.51 37.05 6.31
CA CYS A 9 -8.85 36.08 5.44
C CYS A 9 -8.01 35.03 6.21
N THR A 10 -7.44 35.39 7.36
CA THR A 10 -6.66 34.46 8.20
C THR A 10 -7.55 33.48 8.97
N CYS A 11 -8.73 33.93 9.41
CA CYS A 11 -9.69 33.09 10.13
C CYS A 11 -10.26 31.96 9.24
N ALA A 12 -10.55 32.23 7.96
CA ALA A 12 -11.14 31.22 7.06
C ALA A 12 -10.18 30.05 6.78
N LEU A 13 -8.87 30.33 6.63
CA LEU A 13 -7.86 29.29 6.42
C LEU A 13 -7.57 28.48 7.69
N ALA A 14 -7.60 29.13 8.86
CA ALA A 14 -7.44 28.45 10.15
C ALA A 14 -8.61 27.51 10.45
N VAL A 15 -9.86 27.95 10.20
CA VAL A 15 -11.05 27.11 10.35
C VAL A 15 -11.03 25.97 9.33
N GLY A 16 -10.64 26.23 8.08
CA GLY A 16 -10.48 25.19 7.06
C GLY A 16 -9.43 24.14 7.45
N PHE A 17 -8.29 24.56 8.01
CA PHE A 17 -7.23 23.64 8.44
C PHE A 17 -7.65 22.83 9.67
N LEU A 18 -8.35 23.43 10.64
CA LEU A 18 -8.88 22.70 11.81
C LEU A 18 -9.98 21.71 11.41
N VAL A 19 -10.86 22.07 10.47
CA VAL A 19 -11.87 21.17 9.92
C VAL A 19 -11.21 20.03 9.14
N TRP A 20 -10.17 20.31 8.35
CA TRP A 20 -9.39 19.30 7.64
C TRP A 20 -8.63 18.36 8.59
N CYS A 21 -8.03 18.90 9.66
CA CYS A 21 -7.36 18.12 10.70
C CYS A 21 -8.36 17.24 11.47
N ALA A 22 -9.53 17.78 11.83
CA ALA A 22 -10.59 17.02 12.48
C ALA A 22 -11.19 15.95 11.54
N TYR A 23 -11.35 16.26 10.26
CA TYR A 23 -11.80 15.30 9.24
C TYR A 23 -10.78 14.17 9.05
N ARG A 24 -9.48 14.47 8.92
CA ARG A 24 -8.41 13.46 8.86
C ARG A 24 -8.32 12.63 10.13
N ALA A 25 -8.51 13.21 11.31
CA ALA A 25 -8.53 12.48 12.59
C ALA A 25 -9.75 11.53 12.66
N ARG A 26 -10.94 12.00 12.26
CA ARG A 26 -12.16 11.19 12.22
C ARG A 26 -12.10 10.07 11.20
N VAL A 27 -11.54 10.29 10.00
CA VAL A 27 -11.37 9.25 8.98
C VAL A 27 -10.36 8.17 9.45
N ARG A 28 -9.35 8.54 10.25
CA ARG A 28 -8.45 7.56 10.89
C ARG A 28 -9.13 6.78 12.02
N ALA A 29 -9.99 7.42 12.80
CA ALA A 29 -10.75 6.76 13.86
C ALA A 29 -11.85 5.84 13.31
N ALA A 30 -12.52 6.22 12.21
CA ALA A 30 -13.60 5.47 11.60
C ALA A 30 -13.12 4.24 10.79
N ARG A 31 -11.81 4.10 10.51
CA ARG A 31 -11.24 2.89 9.90
C ARG A 31 -10.96 1.79 10.94
N ILE A 32 -11.24 2.05 12.22
CA ILE A 32 -11.33 1.02 13.25
C ILE A 32 -12.73 0.41 13.12
N GLN A 33 -12.85 -0.64 12.30
CA GLN A 33 -14.06 -1.46 12.32
C GLN A 33 -14.24 -2.03 13.74
N PRO A 34 -15.43 -1.96 14.35
CA PRO A 34 -15.72 -2.76 15.52
C PRO A 34 -15.83 -4.21 15.04
N ARG A 35 -14.70 -4.94 15.13
CA ARG A 35 -14.71 -6.39 14.99
C ARG A 35 -15.51 -6.95 16.17
N ARG A 36 -16.71 -7.44 15.86
CA ARG A 36 -17.63 -8.17 16.74
C ARG A 36 -16.87 -9.08 17.70
N SER A 37 -17.02 -8.80 19.00
CA SER A 37 -16.56 -9.65 20.10
C SER A 37 -17.36 -10.95 20.09
N SER A 38 -16.73 -12.06 19.70
CA SER A 38 -17.17 -13.40 20.08
C SER A 38 -16.22 -13.90 21.16
N HIS A 39 -16.72 -13.95 22.39
CA HIS A 39 -16.05 -14.58 23.53
C HIS A 39 -15.70 -16.04 23.20
N GLY A 40 -14.41 -16.35 23.23
CA GLY A 40 -13.86 -17.71 23.23
C GLY A 40 -12.67 -17.73 24.17
N LYS A 41 -12.68 -18.66 25.13
CA LYS A 41 -11.76 -18.88 26.25
C LYS A 41 -10.25 -18.69 25.95
N PRO A 42 -9.44 -18.35 26.97
CA PRO A 42 -7.99 -18.39 26.87
C PRO A 42 -7.53 -19.85 26.90
N THR A 43 -7.11 -20.37 25.75
CA THR A 43 -6.33 -21.61 25.67
C THR A 43 -4.89 -21.25 25.34
N SER A 44 -3.99 -21.73 26.19
CA SER A 44 -2.52 -21.74 26.14
C SER A 44 -1.88 -21.72 24.75
N PRO A 45 -0.63 -21.22 24.62
CA PRO A 45 0.01 -21.00 23.32
C PRO A 45 0.31 -22.33 22.63
N LYS A 46 -0.52 -22.71 21.67
CA LYS A 46 -0.16 -23.67 20.64
C LYS A 46 0.53 -22.92 19.51
N MET A 47 1.86 -22.97 19.54
CA MET A 47 2.66 -22.94 18.33
C MET A 47 2.11 -23.98 17.33
N LEU A 48 2.29 -23.68 16.03
CA LEU A 48 2.09 -24.55 14.86
C LEU A 48 0.69 -24.53 14.22
N ALA A 49 0.53 -23.59 13.28
CA ALA A 49 0.23 -23.92 11.89
C ALA A 49 0.45 -22.67 11.02
N ALA A 50 1.73 -22.33 10.79
CA ALA A 50 2.06 -21.54 9.61
C ALA A 50 1.68 -22.41 8.41
N THR A 51 0.64 -22.02 7.66
CA THR A 51 0.40 -22.60 6.34
C THR A 51 1.64 -22.30 5.50
N SER A 52 2.51 -23.30 5.41
CA SER A 52 3.78 -23.27 4.71
C SER A 52 3.52 -23.03 3.22
N MET A 53 3.55 -21.76 2.83
CA MET A 53 3.95 -21.38 1.47
C MET A 53 5.45 -21.07 1.53
N GLU A 54 6.26 -22.08 1.83
CA GLU A 54 7.71 -21.95 2.01
C GLU A 54 8.47 -21.55 0.73
N LYS A 55 7.84 -21.67 -0.44
CA LYS A 55 8.49 -21.31 -1.70
C LYS A 55 8.05 -19.92 -2.14
N PRO A 56 9.00 -19.01 -2.48
CA PRO A 56 8.63 -17.74 -3.08
C PRO A 56 7.91 -17.96 -4.42
N PRO A 57 7.08 -17.00 -4.88
CA PRO A 57 6.42 -17.12 -6.17
C PRO A 57 7.47 -17.29 -7.27
N ALA A 58 7.23 -18.26 -8.14
CA ALA A 58 8.08 -18.57 -9.28
C ALA A 58 8.00 -17.48 -10.34
N ASN A 59 6.84 -16.81 -10.47
CA ASN A 59 6.65 -15.73 -11.42
C ASN A 59 5.75 -14.63 -10.82
N VAL A 60 6.07 -13.38 -11.14
CA VAL A 60 5.32 -12.19 -10.78
C VAL A 60 5.08 -11.40 -12.06
N ARG A 61 3.82 -11.18 -12.41
CA ARG A 61 3.43 -10.31 -13.53
C ARG A 61 2.61 -9.14 -13.03
N VAL A 62 2.81 -7.98 -13.61
CA VAL A 62 2.00 -6.79 -13.31
C VAL A 62 1.39 -6.25 -14.60
N LYS A 63 0.07 -6.06 -14.58
CA LYS A 63 -0.72 -5.39 -15.61
C LYS A 63 -1.31 -4.11 -15.03
N TYR A 64 -1.71 -3.18 -15.88
CA TYR A 64 -2.51 -2.03 -15.46
C TYR A 64 -3.74 -1.90 -16.33
N THR A 65 -4.79 -1.30 -15.76
CA THR A 65 -6.02 -0.98 -16.48
C THR A 65 -6.36 0.47 -16.21
N THR A 66 -6.68 1.19 -17.28
CA THR A 66 -7.21 2.55 -17.28
C THR A 66 -8.67 2.48 -17.69
N ASP A 67 -9.53 3.29 -17.06
CA ASP A 67 -10.91 3.43 -17.49
C ASP A 67 -10.93 4.08 -18.87
N THR A 68 -11.67 3.48 -19.82
CA THR A 68 -11.83 4.02 -21.18
C THR A 68 -12.46 5.41 -21.16
N LEU A 69 -13.27 5.69 -20.14
CA LEU A 69 -13.85 7.00 -19.88
C LEU A 69 -13.12 7.63 -18.69
N GLN A 70 -12.12 8.47 -18.97
CA GLN A 70 -11.36 9.19 -17.95
C GLN A 70 -12.20 10.33 -17.35
N VAL A 71 -13.17 9.96 -16.51
CA VAL A 71 -14.04 10.90 -15.77
C VAL A 71 -13.26 11.48 -14.58
N ALA A 72 -13.67 12.64 -14.08
CA ALA A 72 -13.11 13.23 -12.87
C ALA A 72 -13.11 12.22 -11.70
N GLY A 73 -11.92 11.93 -11.17
CA GLY A 73 -11.73 10.93 -10.10
C GLY A 73 -11.29 9.54 -10.57
N SER A 74 -11.08 9.33 -11.88
CA SER A 74 -10.48 8.10 -12.41
C SER A 74 -9.10 7.82 -11.78
N TYR A 75 -8.75 6.55 -11.66
CA TYR A 75 -7.46 6.12 -11.13
C TYR A 75 -6.98 4.87 -11.85
N VAL A 76 -5.66 4.66 -11.84
CA VAL A 76 -5.05 3.46 -12.43
C VAL A 76 -4.96 2.35 -11.39
N VAL A 77 -5.44 1.18 -11.76
CA VAL A 77 -5.32 -0.05 -10.98
C VAL A 77 -4.19 -0.90 -11.56
N TYR A 78 -3.34 -1.42 -10.68
CA TYR A 78 -2.29 -2.38 -11.02
C TYR A 78 -2.70 -3.77 -10.54
N THR A 79 -2.87 -4.68 -11.48
CA THR A 79 -3.19 -6.08 -11.22
C THR A 79 -1.88 -6.86 -11.15
N ILE A 80 -1.58 -7.44 -9.99
CA ILE A 80 -0.40 -8.27 -9.75
C ILE A 80 -0.83 -9.73 -9.74
N GLU A 81 -0.27 -10.50 -10.66
CA GLU A 81 -0.43 -11.95 -10.77
C GLU A 81 0.79 -12.64 -10.16
N LEU A 82 0.58 -13.38 -9.07
CA LEU A 82 1.59 -14.17 -8.38
C LEU A 82 1.35 -15.64 -8.69
N THR A 83 2.37 -16.32 -9.24
CA THR A 83 2.32 -17.76 -9.56
C THR A 83 3.40 -18.49 -8.78
N TRP A 84 3.01 -19.51 -8.01
CA TRP A 84 3.93 -20.38 -7.28
C TRP A 84 4.17 -21.69 -8.03
N ALA A 85 5.32 -22.31 -7.77
CA ALA A 85 5.70 -23.57 -8.44
C ALA A 85 4.74 -24.74 -8.19
N GLY A 86 3.89 -24.66 -7.16
CA GLY A 86 2.85 -25.67 -6.86
C GLY A 86 1.51 -25.44 -7.56
N GLY A 87 1.46 -24.57 -8.58
CA GLY A 87 0.22 -24.25 -9.30
C GLY A 87 -0.72 -23.29 -8.58
N VAL A 88 -0.36 -22.82 -7.38
CA VAL A 88 -1.09 -21.74 -6.71
C VAL A 88 -0.94 -20.47 -7.54
N HIS A 89 -2.08 -19.86 -7.87
CA HIS A 89 -2.15 -18.61 -8.60
C HIS A 89 -2.97 -17.62 -7.80
N LYS A 90 -2.46 -16.39 -7.67
CA LYS A 90 -3.14 -15.33 -6.94
C LYS A 90 -3.10 -14.03 -7.70
N VAL A 91 -4.26 -13.39 -7.77
CA VAL A 91 -4.42 -12.08 -8.40
C VAL A 91 -4.79 -11.09 -7.31
N ILE A 92 -4.06 -9.99 -7.24
CA ILE A 92 -4.35 -8.87 -6.36
C ILE A 92 -4.41 -7.59 -7.18
N GLU A 93 -5.25 -6.65 -6.76
CA GLU A 93 -5.42 -5.36 -7.41
C GLU A 93 -5.07 -4.27 -6.43
N ARG A 94 -4.14 -3.39 -6.81
CA ARG A 94 -3.62 -2.34 -5.94
C ARG A 94 -3.46 -1.03 -6.69
N ARG A 95 -3.66 0.07 -5.98
CA ARG A 95 -3.33 1.41 -6.47
C ARG A 95 -1.85 1.70 -6.20
N TYR A 96 -1.24 2.56 -7.03
CA TYR A 96 0.17 2.94 -6.88
C TYR A 96 0.52 3.39 -5.46
N SER A 97 -0.34 4.19 -4.82
CA SER A 97 -0.11 4.72 -3.47
C SER A 97 -0.02 3.65 -2.39
N GLU A 98 -0.58 2.46 -2.61
CA GLU A 98 -0.47 1.34 -1.67
C GLU A 98 0.94 0.76 -1.65
N PHE A 99 1.68 0.83 -2.77
CA PHE A 99 3.08 0.41 -2.82
C PHE A 99 3.98 1.32 -1.99
N ASP A 100 3.71 2.64 -1.97
CA ASP A 100 4.46 3.55 -1.09
C ASP A 100 4.23 3.23 0.38
N HIS A 101 2.99 2.89 0.74
CA HIS A 101 2.64 2.49 2.10
C HIS A 101 3.34 1.19 2.47
N LEU A 102 3.37 0.21 1.56
CA LEU A 102 4.09 -1.04 1.74
C LEU A 102 5.58 -0.78 1.99
N VAL A 103 6.24 0.03 1.15
CA VAL A 103 7.67 0.34 1.33
C VAL A 103 7.94 1.00 2.68
N ALA A 104 7.08 1.91 3.13
CA ALA A 104 7.22 2.53 4.44
C ALA A 104 7.10 1.50 5.58
N GLN A 105 6.14 0.56 5.48
CA GLN A 105 5.96 -0.51 6.46
C GLN A 105 7.13 -1.50 6.47
N VAL A 106 7.60 -1.92 5.30
CA VAL A 106 8.77 -2.80 5.15
C VAL A 106 10.00 -2.14 5.78
N LYS A 107 10.28 -0.87 5.47
CA LYS A 107 11.40 -0.13 6.08
C LYS A 107 11.27 -0.04 7.61
N LYS A 108 10.04 0.16 8.12
CA LYS A 108 9.78 0.18 9.56
C LYS A 108 10.07 -1.17 10.21
N GLN A 109 9.65 -2.28 9.58
CA GLN A 109 9.91 -3.62 10.08
C GLN A 109 11.40 -4.00 9.98
N MET A 110 12.08 -3.66 8.88
CA MET A 110 13.54 -3.83 8.75
C MET A 110 14.29 -3.14 9.89
N LYS A 111 13.90 -1.90 10.23
CA LYS A 111 14.49 -1.16 11.34
C LYS A 111 14.25 -1.84 12.68
N ALA A 112 13.04 -2.37 12.91
CA ALA A 112 12.68 -3.08 14.14
C ALA A 112 13.48 -4.39 14.31
N LEU A 113 13.70 -5.12 13.22
CA LEU A 113 14.46 -6.37 13.18
C LEU A 113 15.98 -6.16 13.05
N LYS A 114 16.45 -4.91 13.07
CA LYS A 114 17.87 -4.52 12.88
C LYS A 114 18.50 -5.11 11.61
N THR A 115 17.70 -5.32 10.56
CA THR A 115 18.16 -5.87 9.29
C THR A 115 18.57 -4.71 8.36
N SER A 116 19.69 -4.04 8.69
CA SER A 116 20.16 -2.84 7.98
C SER A 116 20.83 -3.12 6.63
N ASN A 117 21.18 -4.37 6.35
CA ASN A 117 21.98 -4.73 5.17
C ASN A 117 21.14 -4.91 3.89
N ILE A 118 19.81 -4.87 3.98
CA ILE A 118 18.94 -5.08 2.84
C ILE A 118 18.47 -3.73 2.29
N SER A 119 18.86 -3.42 1.06
CA SER A 119 18.36 -2.25 0.32
C SER A 119 17.17 -2.64 -0.54
N LEU A 120 16.06 -1.89 -0.42
CA LEU A 120 14.90 -2.08 -1.30
C LEU A 120 15.14 -1.44 -2.67
N PRO A 121 14.66 -2.05 -3.76
CA PRO A 121 14.69 -1.40 -5.06
C PRO A 121 13.88 -0.10 -5.02
N PRO A 122 14.34 0.95 -5.72
CA PRO A 122 13.62 2.22 -5.76
C PRO A 122 12.27 2.03 -6.45
N LEU A 123 11.20 2.56 -5.85
CA LEU A 123 9.92 2.65 -6.53
C LEU A 123 10.01 3.68 -7.67
N PRO A 124 9.26 3.47 -8.77
CA PRO A 124 9.17 4.44 -9.84
C PRO A 124 8.66 5.80 -9.32
N ARG A 125 8.93 6.89 -10.03
CA ARG A 125 8.59 8.23 -9.52
C ARG A 125 7.08 8.43 -9.45
N LYS A 126 6.64 9.16 -8.42
CA LYS A 126 5.30 9.75 -8.40
C LYS A 126 5.23 10.86 -9.44
N SER A 127 4.20 10.85 -10.26
CA SER A 127 3.87 11.96 -11.16
C SER A 127 2.56 12.57 -10.69
N ILE A 128 2.44 13.89 -10.82
CA ILE A 128 1.20 14.61 -10.56
C ILE A 128 0.46 14.89 -11.88
N LEU A 129 1.21 14.97 -12.99
CA LEU A 129 0.72 15.44 -14.29
C LEU A 129 0.51 14.31 -15.32
N LEU A 130 1.35 13.26 -15.29
CA LEU A 130 1.40 12.21 -16.32
C LEU A 130 0.72 10.90 -15.89
N ASN A 131 -0.27 10.96 -15.01
CA ASN A 131 -0.83 9.75 -14.38
C ASN A 131 -1.65 8.84 -15.30
N PHE A 132 -1.93 9.28 -16.54
CA PHE A 132 -2.65 8.52 -17.56
C PHE A 132 -1.88 8.37 -18.87
N ASP A 133 -0.62 8.83 -18.91
CA ASP A 133 0.22 8.63 -20.10
C ASP A 133 0.70 7.17 -20.18
N ASP A 134 0.44 6.50 -21.29
CA ASP A 134 0.75 5.07 -21.44
C ASP A 134 2.25 4.78 -21.31
N SER A 135 3.11 5.66 -21.83
CA SER A 135 4.57 5.49 -21.72
C SER A 135 5.03 5.52 -20.27
N PHE A 136 4.45 6.43 -19.48
CA PHE A 136 4.68 6.55 -18.05
C PHE A 136 4.11 5.35 -17.28
N LEU A 137 2.90 4.90 -17.63
CA LEU A 137 2.26 3.75 -16.99
C LEU A 137 3.03 2.46 -17.24
N GLU A 138 3.54 2.22 -18.44
CA GLU A 138 4.41 1.09 -18.76
C GLU A 138 5.75 1.14 -18.01
N GLY A 139 6.38 2.31 -17.92
CA GLY A 139 7.58 2.49 -17.10
C GLY A 139 7.34 2.15 -15.63
N ARG A 140 6.21 2.61 -15.08
CA ARG A 140 5.80 2.29 -13.72
C ARG A 140 5.45 0.82 -13.54
N ARG A 141 4.71 0.21 -14.47
CA ARG A 141 4.34 -1.22 -14.48
C ARG A 141 5.58 -2.10 -14.36
N ARG A 142 6.60 -1.86 -15.19
CA ARG A 142 7.89 -2.58 -15.15
C ARG A 142 8.62 -2.39 -13.82
N GLY A 143 8.64 -1.17 -13.29
CA GLY A 143 9.23 -0.89 -11.98
C GLY A 143 8.53 -1.62 -10.84
N LEU A 144 7.20 -1.67 -10.86
CA LEU A 144 6.39 -2.38 -9.87
C LEU A 144 6.56 -3.91 -9.99
N GLU A 145 6.66 -4.45 -11.20
CA GLU A 145 6.91 -5.86 -11.47
C GLU A 145 8.27 -6.30 -10.90
N GLY A 146 9.32 -5.53 -11.16
CA GLY A 146 10.64 -5.76 -10.57
C GLY A 146 10.64 -5.64 -9.04
N PHE A 147 9.98 -4.61 -8.49
CA PHE A 147 9.83 -4.41 -7.05
C PHE A 147 9.13 -5.60 -6.37
N MET A 148 7.96 -6.02 -6.89
CA MET A 148 7.22 -7.16 -6.34
C MET A 148 7.99 -8.46 -6.50
N GLY A 149 8.67 -8.62 -7.64
CA GLY A 149 9.59 -9.74 -7.86
C GLY A 149 10.66 -9.83 -6.78
N PHE A 150 11.27 -8.72 -6.38
CA PHE A 150 12.26 -8.69 -5.30
C PHE A 150 11.63 -8.99 -3.93
N VAL A 151 10.57 -8.26 -3.57
CA VAL A 151 9.92 -8.34 -2.26
C VAL A 151 9.36 -9.73 -1.99
N ALA A 152 8.70 -10.34 -2.98
CA ALA A 152 8.08 -11.65 -2.81
C ALA A 152 9.10 -12.80 -2.84
N ARG A 153 10.27 -12.62 -3.46
CA ARG A 153 11.33 -13.65 -3.54
C ARG A 153 12.37 -13.56 -2.42
N HIS A 154 12.46 -12.44 -1.72
CA HIS A 154 13.47 -12.24 -0.71
C HIS A 154 13.12 -12.99 0.59
N PRO A 155 13.97 -13.91 1.10
CA PRO A 155 13.62 -14.85 2.17
C PRO A 155 13.21 -14.20 3.50
N VAL A 156 13.76 -13.03 3.81
CA VAL A 156 13.41 -12.29 5.04
C VAL A 156 12.20 -11.35 4.83
N ILE A 157 12.09 -10.71 3.67
CA ILE A 157 11.08 -9.68 3.42
C ILE A 157 9.73 -10.32 3.10
N SER A 158 9.71 -11.47 2.41
CA SER A 158 8.47 -12.19 2.09
C SER A 158 7.68 -12.56 3.34
N GLU A 159 8.37 -12.81 4.46
CA GLU A 159 7.79 -13.17 5.75
C GLU A 159 7.22 -11.98 6.53
N PHE A 160 7.49 -10.75 6.09
CA PHE A 160 6.96 -9.57 6.74
C PHE A 160 5.43 -9.55 6.64
N VAL A 161 4.78 -9.35 7.78
CA VAL A 161 3.31 -9.30 7.88
C VAL A 161 2.71 -8.31 6.88
N CYS A 162 3.32 -7.14 6.71
CA CYS A 162 2.83 -6.15 5.74
C CYS A 162 2.90 -6.62 4.29
N VAL A 163 3.91 -7.43 3.93
CA VAL A 163 4.07 -7.99 2.59
C VAL A 163 3.05 -9.10 2.36
N ARG A 164 2.87 -9.99 3.35
CA ARG A 164 1.86 -11.03 3.30
C ARG A 164 0.45 -10.45 3.16
N GLU A 165 0.09 -9.48 4.00
CA GLU A 165 -1.19 -8.78 3.93
C GLU A 165 -1.39 -8.06 2.58
N PHE A 166 -0.33 -7.43 2.05
CA PHE A 166 -0.38 -6.80 0.73
C PHE A 166 -0.67 -7.82 -0.38
N CYS A 167 -0.02 -8.97 -0.32
CA CYS A 167 -0.24 -10.14 -1.17
C CYS A 167 -1.55 -10.91 -0.85
N GLY A 168 -2.29 -10.51 0.19
CA GLY A 168 -3.52 -11.13 0.70
C GLY A 168 -3.32 -12.52 1.34
N LEU A 169 -2.09 -12.90 1.70
CA LEU A 169 -1.67 -14.20 2.25
C LEU A 169 -1.71 -14.23 3.79
#